data_AF-W8WYP1-F1
#
_entry.id   AF-W8WYP1-F1
#
_cell.length_a   1.000
_cell.length_b   1.000
_cell.length_c   1.000
_cell.angle_alpha   90.00
_cell.angle_beta   90.00
_cell.angle_gamma   90.00
#
_symmetry.space_group_name_H-M   'P 1'
#
loop_
_entity.id
_entity.type
_entity.pdbx_description
1 polymer ?
#
loop_
_entity_poly.entity_id
_entity_poly.type
_entity_poly.pdbx_seq_one_letter_code
_entity_poly.pdbx_strand_id
1 'polypeptide(L)'
;MSSPSSPDPLARLQAVHAGTRRRLQALAGAEASDPRAAIAWIEGPARIAHDILEQRLFPALIESMAGSDAVCLKGMTGGLARGRADLDRRWRQAVRPALEERADAAGRDARDARDTRGARDAHEACDAHETLAAWTGDYLDWLTRADEELLPMAARLLDDAALDELTADCARLDGAA
;
A
#
# COMPACT_ATOMS: atom_id res chain seq x y z
N MET A 1 30.31 19.74 11.99
CA MET A 1 28.92 19.58 12.48
C MET A 1 28.31 18.51 11.60
N SER A 2 28.19 17.28 12.11
CA SER A 2 27.54 16.20 11.35
C SER A 2 26.05 16.51 11.33
N SER A 3 25.52 16.83 10.16
CA SER A 3 24.07 16.82 9.95
C SER A 3 23.54 15.45 10.39
N PRO A 4 22.36 15.36 11.03
CA PRO A 4 21.74 14.06 11.25
C PRO A 4 21.63 13.39 9.88
N SER A 5 22.26 12.23 9.72
CA SER A 5 22.14 11.44 8.49
C SER A 5 20.65 11.26 8.22
N SER A 6 20.17 11.76 7.09
CA SER A 6 18.79 11.55 6.66
C SER A 6 18.47 10.05 6.73
N PRO A 7 17.27 9.66 7.20
CA PRO A 7 16.93 8.26 7.34
C PRO A 7 17.00 7.57 5.98
N ASP A 8 17.59 6.36 5.95
CA ASP A 8 17.71 5.53 4.75
C ASP A 8 16.36 5.45 4.01
N PRO A 9 16.30 5.88 2.73
CA PRO A 9 15.05 5.94 1.99
C PRO A 9 14.43 4.55 1.76
N LEU A 10 15.24 3.51 1.60
CA LEU A 10 14.75 2.15 1.41
C LEU A 10 14.12 1.63 2.71
N ALA A 11 14.80 1.84 3.85
CA ALA A 11 14.26 1.52 5.17
C ALA A 11 12.95 2.27 5.45
N ARG A 12 12.85 3.51 4.98
CA ARG A 12 11.65 4.34 5.12
C ARG A 12 10.46 3.80 4.31
N LEU A 13 10.69 3.37 3.06
CA LEU A 13 9.66 2.70 2.25
C LEU A 13 9.21 1.38 2.92
N GLN A 14 10.17 0.58 3.41
CA GLN A 14 9.86 -0.65 4.17
C GLN A 14 9.04 -0.37 5.43
N ALA A 15 9.29 0.73 6.14
CA ALA A 15 8.50 1.11 7.31
C ALA A 15 7.03 1.41 6.93
N VAL A 16 6.79 2.06 5.80
CA VAL A 16 5.42 2.28 5.28
C VAL A 16 4.78 0.97 4.85
N HIS A 17 5.52 0.07 4.19
CA HIS A 17 5.04 -1.26 3.83
C HIS A 17 4.65 -2.08 5.07
N ALA A 18 5.48 -2.08 6.12
CA ALA A 18 5.18 -2.71 7.39
C ALA A 18 3.94 -2.10 8.07
N GLY A 19 3.81 -0.77 8.05
CA GLY A 19 2.63 -0.06 8.55
C GLY A 19 1.35 -0.38 7.77
N THR A 20 1.48 -0.60 6.46
CA THR A 20 0.38 -1.00 5.57
C THR A 20 -0.03 -2.44 5.84
N ARG A 21 0.94 -3.38 5.91
CA ARG A 21 0.72 -4.80 6.24
C ARG A 21 -0.04 -4.97 7.55
N ARG A 22 0.37 -4.29 8.62
CA ARG A 22 -0.34 -4.33 9.92
C ARG A 22 -1.80 -3.91 9.81
N ARG A 23 -2.09 -2.82 9.08
CA ARG A 23 -3.46 -2.31 8.91
C ARG A 23 -4.32 -3.22 8.05
N LEU A 24 -3.75 -3.76 6.97
CA LEU A 24 -4.43 -4.73 6.11
C LEU A 24 -4.76 -6.02 6.88
N GLN A 25 -3.82 -6.53 7.67
CA GLN A 25 -4.06 -7.69 8.54
C GLN A 25 -5.17 -7.43 9.57
N ALA A 26 -5.20 -6.23 10.18
CA ALA A 26 -6.27 -5.83 11.09
C ALA A 26 -7.63 -5.70 10.38
N LEU A 27 -7.67 -5.28 9.11
CA LEU A 27 -8.90 -5.19 8.31
C LEU A 27 -9.46 -6.55 7.89
N ALA A 28 -8.58 -7.50 7.56
CA ALA A 28 -8.96 -8.86 7.17
C ALA A 28 -9.31 -9.74 8.38
N GLY A 29 -8.72 -9.46 9.55
CA GLY A 29 -9.04 -10.13 10.80
C GLY A 29 -10.36 -9.66 11.42
N ALA A 30 -10.76 -10.34 12.50
CA ALA A 30 -11.86 -9.91 13.36
C ALA A 30 -11.43 -8.83 14.39
N GLU A 31 -10.23 -8.29 14.25
CA GLU A 31 -9.78 -7.16 15.09
C GLU A 31 -10.58 -5.90 14.73
N ALA A 32 -10.85 -5.08 15.73
CA ALA A 32 -11.53 -3.80 15.54
C ALA A 32 -10.57 -2.81 14.86
N SER A 33 -10.53 -2.85 13.53
CA SER A 33 -9.89 -1.82 12.71
C SER A 33 -10.87 -0.67 12.45
N ASP A 34 -10.44 0.58 12.66
CA ASP A 34 -11.19 1.76 12.24
C ASP A 34 -11.17 1.87 10.70
N PRO A 35 -12.30 1.67 10.00
CA PRO A 35 -12.32 1.72 8.54
C PRO A 35 -11.91 3.10 7.99
N ARG A 36 -12.15 4.19 8.73
CA ARG A 36 -11.76 5.54 8.30
C ARG A 36 -10.25 5.74 8.37
N ALA A 37 -9.62 5.29 9.46
CA ALA A 37 -8.17 5.32 9.58
C ALA A 37 -7.48 4.45 8.50
N ALA A 38 -8.09 3.30 8.16
CA ALA A 38 -7.62 2.46 7.07
C ALA A 38 -7.68 3.17 5.71
N ILE A 39 -8.82 3.79 5.38
CA ILE A 39 -8.99 4.56 4.14
C ILE A 39 -7.93 5.68 4.06
N ALA A 40 -7.80 6.48 5.12
CA ALA A 40 -6.83 7.58 5.16
C ALA A 40 -5.39 7.10 4.97
N TRP A 41 -5.01 5.95 5.54
CA TRP A 41 -3.68 5.38 5.36
C TRP A 41 -3.41 4.91 3.93
N ILE A 42 -4.39 4.22 3.31
CA ILE A 42 -4.26 3.69 1.95
C ILE A 42 -4.20 4.84 0.92
N GLU A 43 -5.01 5.88 1.10
CA GLU A 43 -5.06 7.03 0.18
C GLU A 43 -3.95 8.07 0.41
N GLY A 44 -3.30 8.04 1.59
CA GLY A 44 -2.20 8.90 1.99
C GLY A 44 -0.84 8.18 1.95
N PRO A 45 -0.24 7.84 3.11
CA PRO A 45 1.10 7.27 3.19
C PRO A 45 1.38 6.11 2.24
N ALA A 46 0.47 5.13 2.14
CA ALA A 46 0.68 3.97 1.29
C ALA A 46 0.73 4.36 -0.19
N ARG A 47 -0.20 5.21 -0.65
CA ARG A 47 -0.20 5.71 -2.03
C ARG A 47 1.07 6.51 -2.34
N ILE A 48 1.51 7.39 -1.44
CA ILE A 48 2.75 8.16 -1.63
C ILE A 48 3.96 7.24 -1.77
N ALA A 49 4.07 6.19 -0.94
CA ALA A 49 5.16 5.22 -1.05
C ALA A 49 5.13 4.50 -2.41
N HIS A 50 3.97 4.11 -2.90
CA HIS A 50 3.83 3.47 -4.23
C HIS A 50 4.19 4.42 -5.36
N ASP A 51 3.78 5.69 -5.27
CA ASP A 51 4.15 6.71 -6.25
C ASP A 51 5.68 6.93 -6.28
N ILE A 52 6.35 6.90 -5.12
CA ILE A 52 7.83 6.95 -5.05
C ILE A 52 8.42 5.73 -5.77
N LEU A 53 7.91 4.53 -5.52
CA LEU A 53 8.39 3.32 -6.19
C LEU A 53 8.27 3.44 -7.71
N GLU A 54 7.09 3.78 -8.22
CA GLU A 54 6.80 3.80 -9.65
C GLU A 54 7.48 4.95 -10.39
N GLN A 55 7.50 6.15 -9.80
CA GLN A 55 7.97 7.36 -10.48
C GLN A 55 9.47 7.61 -10.32
N ARG A 56 10.10 7.01 -9.30
CA ARG A 56 11.51 7.25 -8.95
C ARG A 56 12.33 5.99 -8.92
N LEU A 57 11.91 5.01 -8.12
CA LEU A 57 12.73 3.82 -7.92
C LEU A 57 12.82 2.95 -9.17
N PHE A 58 11.69 2.72 -9.86
CA PHE A 58 11.68 1.85 -11.04
C PHE A 58 12.52 2.43 -12.19
N PRO A 59 12.41 3.72 -12.56
CA PRO A 59 13.30 4.33 -13.54
C PRO A 59 14.78 4.22 -13.14
N ALA A 60 15.12 4.58 -11.90
CA ALA A 60 16.51 4.56 -11.43
C ALA A 60 17.13 3.16 -11.52
N LEU A 61 16.39 2.11 -11.15
CA LEU A 61 16.81 0.71 -11.30
C LEU A 61 17.03 0.31 -12.77
N ILE A 62 16.16 0.76 -13.67
CA ILE A 62 16.29 0.45 -15.10
C ILE A 62 17.52 1.15 -15.69
N GLU A 63 17.77 2.39 -15.28
CA GLU A 63 18.90 3.20 -15.73
C GLU A 63 20.24 2.73 -15.17
N SER A 64 20.25 2.14 -13.98
CA SER A 64 21.46 1.59 -13.34
C SER A 64 21.99 0.33 -14.03
N MET A 65 21.25 -0.26 -14.98
CA MET A 65 21.63 -1.49 -15.69
C MET A 65 21.59 -1.31 -17.21
N ALA A 66 22.48 -2.02 -17.91
CA ALA A 66 22.48 -2.08 -19.38
C ALA A 66 22.27 -3.53 -19.87
N GLY A 67 21.70 -3.69 -21.07
CA GLY A 67 21.57 -5.00 -21.72
C GLY A 67 20.46 -5.88 -21.15
N SER A 68 20.74 -7.18 -20.98
CA SER A 68 19.75 -8.20 -20.61
C SER A 68 19.11 -7.95 -19.23
N ASP A 69 19.89 -7.44 -18.28
CA ASP A 69 19.41 -7.19 -16.92
C ASP A 69 18.40 -6.05 -16.86
N ALA A 70 18.57 -5.03 -17.72
CA ALA A 70 17.59 -3.96 -17.86
C ALA A 70 16.24 -4.47 -18.41
N VAL A 71 16.25 -5.51 -19.26
CA VAL A 71 15.01 -6.13 -19.76
C VAL A 71 14.32 -6.92 -18.64
N CYS A 72 15.08 -7.69 -17.86
CA CYS A 72 14.57 -8.41 -16.70
C CYS A 72 13.91 -7.45 -15.69
N LEU A 73 14.62 -6.36 -15.37
CA LEU A 73 14.12 -5.30 -14.47
C LEU A 73 12.85 -4.64 -15.00
N LYS A 74 12.78 -4.29 -16.29
CA LYS A 74 11.55 -3.78 -16.92
C LYS A 74 10.37 -4.75 -16.80
N GLY A 75 10.62 -6.04 -16.94
CA GLY A 75 9.61 -7.08 -16.76
C GLY A 75 9.07 -7.12 -15.32
N MET A 76 9.98 -7.09 -14.34
CA MET A 76 9.66 -7.11 -12.91
C MET A 76 8.90 -5.84 -12.49
N THR A 77 9.46 -4.65 -12.75
CA THR A 77 8.85 -3.36 -12.38
C THR A 77 7.53 -3.15 -13.12
N GLY A 78 7.43 -3.55 -14.39
CA GLY A 78 6.17 -3.54 -15.13
C GLY A 78 5.12 -4.49 -14.54
N GLY A 79 5.53 -5.62 -13.96
CA GLY A 79 4.64 -6.53 -13.23
C GLY A 79 4.10 -5.89 -11.95
N LEU A 80 4.96 -5.27 -11.16
CA LEU A 80 4.58 -4.54 -9.95
C LEU A 80 3.64 -3.36 -10.27
N ALA A 81 3.94 -2.55 -11.28
CA ALA A 81 3.09 -1.43 -11.70
C ALA A 81 1.69 -1.91 -12.15
N ARG A 82 1.61 -2.99 -12.93
CA ARG A 82 0.31 -3.58 -13.32
C ARG A 82 -0.46 -4.11 -12.12
N GLY A 83 0.22 -4.81 -11.20
CA GLY A 83 -0.39 -5.29 -9.97
C GLY A 83 -0.94 -4.14 -9.11
N ARG A 84 -0.18 -3.06 -8.96
CA ARG A 84 -0.61 -1.87 -8.22
C ARG A 84 -1.80 -1.18 -8.87
N ALA A 85 -1.79 -1.02 -10.19
CA ALA A 85 -2.92 -0.44 -10.93
C ALA A 85 -4.21 -1.27 -10.78
N ASP A 86 -4.11 -2.60 -10.77
CA ASP A 86 -5.24 -3.48 -10.49
C ASP A 86 -5.75 -3.35 -9.05
N LEU A 87 -4.85 -3.33 -8.06
CA LEU A 87 -5.20 -3.09 -6.65
C LEU A 87 -5.92 -1.74 -6.47
N ASP A 88 -5.44 -0.69 -7.15
CA ASP A 88 -6.02 0.65 -7.07
C ASP A 88 -7.39 0.75 -7.78
N ARG A 89 -7.57 0.00 -8.86
CA ARG A 89 -8.89 -0.15 -9.50
C ARG A 89 -9.88 -0.84 -8.57
N ARG A 90 -9.52 -2.01 -8.03
CA ARG A 90 -10.39 -2.78 -7.12
C ARG A 90 -10.68 -2.03 -5.81
N TRP A 91 -9.70 -1.28 -5.31
CA TRP A 91 -9.86 -0.36 -4.19
C TRP A 91 -11.00 0.63 -4.44
N ARG A 92 -10.91 1.39 -5.54
CA ARG A 92 -11.90 2.42 -5.90
C ARG A 92 -13.29 1.85 -6.20
N GLN A 93 -13.34 0.66 -6.81
CA GLN A 93 -14.59 0.08 -7.29
C GLN A 93 -15.40 -0.62 -6.21
N ALA A 94 -14.74 -1.28 -5.24
CA ALA A 94 -15.44 -2.15 -4.31
C ALA A 94 -15.00 -1.99 -2.85
N VAL A 95 -13.68 -1.95 -2.59
CA VAL A 95 -13.18 -2.00 -1.21
C VAL A 95 -13.45 -0.70 -0.45
N ARG A 96 -13.15 0.46 -1.06
CA ARG A 96 -13.36 1.76 -0.43
C ARG A 96 -14.84 2.00 -0.10
N PRO A 97 -15.80 1.82 -1.04
CA PRO A 97 -17.23 1.90 -0.72
C PRO A 97 -17.67 0.99 0.44
N ALA A 98 -17.21 -0.27 0.45
CA ALA A 98 -17.55 -1.21 1.51
C ALA A 98 -17.02 -0.79 2.89
N LEU A 99 -15.83 -0.17 2.95
CA LEU A 99 -15.28 0.38 4.18
C LEU A 99 -16.01 1.65 4.64
N GLU A 100 -16.41 2.52 3.71
CA GLU A 100 -17.25 3.70 4.01
C GLU A 100 -18.59 3.27 4.61
N GLU A 101 -19.24 2.26 4.02
CA GLU A 101 -20.50 1.73 4.53
C GLU A 101 -20.35 1.15 5.95
N ARG A 102 -19.28 0.37 6.21
CA ARG A 102 -18.95 -0.12 7.56
C ARG A 102 -18.74 1.02 8.55
N ALA A 103 -18.04 2.08 8.15
CA ALA A 103 -17.81 3.25 9.02
C ALA A 103 -19.12 3.96 9.37
N ASP A 104 -20.02 4.08 8.41
CA ASP A 104 -21.30 4.75 8.63
C ASP A 104 -22.27 3.89 9.45
N ALA A 105 -22.27 2.58 9.25
CA ALA A 105 -23.06 1.64 10.07
C ALA A 105 -22.64 1.68 11.54
N ALA A 106 -21.33 1.66 11.83
CA ALA A 106 -20.83 1.79 13.19
C ALA A 106 -21.26 3.12 13.87
N GLY A 107 -21.40 4.20 13.09
CA GLY A 107 -21.92 5.47 13.58
C GLY A 107 -23.43 5.51 13.81
N ARG A 108 -24.20 4.67 13.10
CA ARG A 108 -25.66 4.51 13.24
C ARG A 108 -26.04 3.56 14.37
N ASP A 109 -25.35 2.44 14.53
CA ASP A 109 -25.61 1.48 15.62
C ASP A 109 -25.43 2.10 17.01
N ALA A 110 -24.54 3.08 17.13
CA ALA A 110 -24.40 3.89 18.34
C ALA A 110 -25.59 4.83 18.61
N ARG A 111 -26.41 5.14 17.60
CA ARG A 111 -27.55 6.08 17.67
C ARG A 111 -28.90 5.37 17.67
N ASP A 112 -29.04 4.27 16.93
CA ASP A 112 -30.29 3.59 16.62
C ASP A 112 -30.23 2.10 17.01
N ALA A 113 -30.18 1.80 18.31
CA ALA A 113 -30.21 0.42 18.83
C ALA A 113 -31.57 -0.30 18.65
N ARG A 114 -32.36 0.03 17.62
CA ARG A 114 -33.68 -0.58 17.38
C ARG A 114 -34.12 -0.48 15.91
N ASP A 115 -33.68 -1.39 15.05
CA ASP A 115 -34.56 -2.15 14.15
C ASP A 115 -33.75 -3.18 13.33
N THR A 116 -34.27 -4.40 13.20
CA THR A 116 -33.59 -5.50 12.52
C THR A 116 -33.97 -5.56 11.04
N ARG A 117 -32.98 -5.37 10.16
CA ARG A 117 -33.09 -5.67 8.73
C ARG A 117 -32.30 -6.96 8.42
N GLY A 118 -32.93 -7.82 7.62
CA GLY A 118 -32.77 -9.28 7.59
C GLY A 118 -31.81 -9.83 6.53
N ALA A 119 -31.90 -11.15 6.30
CA ALA A 119 -30.93 -12.03 5.61
C ALA A 119 -30.30 -11.55 4.27
N ARG A 120 -30.89 -10.57 3.56
CA ARG A 120 -30.26 -9.94 2.38
C ARG A 120 -29.02 -9.13 2.78
N ASP A 121 -29.10 -8.41 3.89
CA ASP A 121 -28.01 -7.60 4.44
C ASP A 121 -26.84 -8.51 4.89
N ALA A 122 -27.16 -9.73 5.34
CA ALA A 122 -26.15 -10.73 5.70
C ALA A 122 -25.41 -11.31 4.49
N HIS A 123 -26.08 -11.49 3.34
CA HIS A 123 -25.42 -11.97 2.11
C HIS A 123 -24.51 -10.90 1.51
N GLU A 124 -24.99 -9.65 1.42
CA GLU A 124 -24.22 -8.52 0.92
C GLU A 124 -23.00 -8.22 1.81
N ALA A 125 -23.14 -8.35 3.14
CA ALA A 125 -22.02 -8.26 4.07
C ALA A 125 -20.99 -9.40 3.87
N CYS A 126 -21.43 -10.61 3.53
CA CYS A 126 -20.55 -11.74 3.23
C CYS A 126 -19.74 -11.50 1.96
N ASP A 127 -20.39 -11.01 0.89
CA ASP A 127 -19.74 -10.69 -0.38
C ASP A 127 -18.71 -9.55 -0.22
N ALA A 128 -19.05 -8.52 0.58
CA ALA A 128 -18.13 -7.44 0.91
C ALA A 128 -16.93 -7.92 1.73
N HIS A 129 -17.13 -8.84 2.67
CA HIS A 129 -16.06 -9.45 3.45
C HIS A 129 -15.11 -10.28 2.57
N GLU A 130 -15.65 -11.12 1.68
CA GLU A 130 -14.85 -11.90 0.73
C GLU A 130 -14.05 -10.99 -0.22
N THR A 131 -14.68 -9.94 -0.74
CA THR A 131 -14.03 -8.94 -1.60
C THR A 131 -12.87 -8.25 -0.89
N LEU A 132 -13.06 -7.84 0.37
CA LEU A 132 -12.02 -7.21 1.18
C LEU A 132 -10.88 -8.20 1.48
N ALA A 133 -11.20 -9.46 1.79
CA ALA A 133 -10.21 -10.49 2.09
C ALA A 133 -9.35 -10.80 0.86
N ALA A 134 -9.97 -11.00 -0.31
CA ALA A 134 -9.27 -11.25 -1.56
C ALA A 134 -8.35 -10.08 -1.95
N TRP A 135 -8.85 -8.84 -1.89
CA TRP A 135 -8.03 -7.66 -2.17
C TRP A 135 -6.88 -7.50 -1.18
N THR A 136 -7.11 -7.80 0.10
CA THR A 136 -6.07 -7.75 1.13
C THR A 136 -4.97 -8.77 0.86
N GLY A 137 -5.33 -10.01 0.51
CA GLY A 137 -4.36 -11.05 0.14
C GLY A 137 -3.45 -10.60 -1.00
N ASP A 138 -4.05 -10.14 -2.10
CA ASP A 138 -3.28 -9.69 -3.27
C ASP A 138 -2.40 -8.47 -2.97
N TYR A 139 -2.85 -7.56 -2.10
CA TYR A 139 -2.04 -6.42 -1.68
C TYR A 139 -0.83 -6.89 -0.86
N LEU A 140 -1.04 -7.82 0.07
CA LEU A 140 0.04 -8.37 0.89
C LEU A 140 1.08 -9.09 0.02
N ASP A 141 0.65 -9.86 -0.97
CA ASP A 141 1.54 -10.52 -1.93
C ASP A 141 2.33 -9.50 -2.75
N TRP A 142 1.69 -8.43 -3.20
CA TRP A 142 2.36 -7.34 -3.90
C TRP A 142 3.43 -6.67 -3.01
N LEU A 143 3.12 -6.41 -1.73
CA LEU A 143 4.08 -5.83 -0.78
C LEU A 143 5.25 -6.77 -0.54
N THR A 144 5.00 -8.07 -0.36
CA THR A 144 6.05 -9.07 -0.19
C THR A 144 6.99 -9.08 -1.39
N ARG A 145 6.45 -9.03 -2.61
CA ARG A 145 7.26 -8.95 -3.82
C ARG A 145 8.12 -7.69 -3.86
N ALA A 146 7.55 -6.53 -3.53
CA ALA A 146 8.31 -5.28 -3.48
C ALA A 146 9.42 -5.35 -2.40
N ASP A 147 9.10 -5.84 -1.21
CA ASP A 147 9.99 -5.92 -0.05
C ASP A 147 11.14 -6.93 -0.22
N GLU A 148 10.87 -8.09 -0.82
CA GLU A 148 11.81 -9.22 -0.88
C GLU A 148 12.57 -9.32 -2.19
N GLU A 149 11.99 -8.84 -3.30
CA GLU A 149 12.66 -8.85 -4.61
C GLU A 149 13.25 -7.48 -4.94
N LEU A 150 12.42 -6.44 -4.95
CA LEU A 150 12.80 -5.16 -5.53
C LEU A 150 13.73 -4.32 -4.63
N LEU A 151 13.35 -4.11 -3.37
CA LEU A 151 14.12 -3.24 -2.47
C LEU A 151 15.55 -3.76 -2.19
N PRO A 152 15.78 -5.08 -2.02
CA PRO A 152 17.15 -5.60 -1.90
C PRO A 152 17.98 -5.42 -3.17
N MET A 153 17.36 -5.43 -4.35
CA MET A 153 18.05 -5.09 -5.59
C MET A 153 18.40 -3.59 -5.65
N ALA A 154 17.48 -2.72 -5.27
CA ALA A 154 17.73 -1.27 -5.18
C ALA A 154 18.92 -0.95 -4.27
N ALA A 155 19.00 -1.57 -3.09
CA ALA A 155 20.11 -1.39 -2.16
C ALA A 155 21.48 -1.80 -2.74
N ARG A 156 21.49 -2.67 -3.76
CA ARG A 156 22.73 -3.17 -4.40
C ARG A 156 23.09 -2.41 -5.66
N LEU A 157 22.11 -1.87 -6.36
CA LEU A 157 22.27 -1.34 -7.72
C LEU A 157 22.29 0.18 -7.78
N LEU A 158 21.65 0.86 -6.82
CA LEU A 158 21.63 2.32 -6.78
C LEU A 158 22.92 2.85 -6.16
N ASP A 159 23.42 3.94 -6.73
CA ASP A 159 24.53 4.70 -6.17
C ASP A 159 24.05 5.71 -5.13
N ASP A 160 25.00 6.35 -4.44
CA ASP A 160 24.70 7.32 -3.38
C ASP A 160 23.88 8.51 -3.92
N ALA A 161 24.11 8.93 -5.17
CA ALA A 161 23.37 10.03 -5.79
C ALA A 161 21.89 9.67 -5.99
N ALA A 162 21.60 8.49 -6.52
CA ALA A 162 20.22 8.01 -6.67
C ALA A 162 19.53 7.80 -5.32
N LEU A 163 20.26 7.36 -4.29
CA LEU A 163 19.73 7.23 -2.93
C LEU A 163 19.44 8.60 -2.28
N ASP A 164 20.26 9.62 -2.53
CA ASP A 164 20.01 10.98 -2.06
C ASP A 164 18.75 11.59 -2.70
N GLU A 165 18.55 11.39 -4.00
CA GLU A 165 17.32 11.81 -4.69
C GLU A 165 16.08 11.11 -4.10
N LEU A 166 16.18 9.80 -3.87
CA LEU A 166 15.10 9.01 -3.27
C LEU A 166 14.78 9.48 -1.84
N THR A 167 15.81 9.88 -1.09
CA THR A 167 15.67 10.46 0.26
C THR A 167 14.84 11.74 0.22
N ALA A 168 15.12 12.63 -0.73
CA ALA A 168 14.36 13.87 -0.90
C ALA A 168 12.89 13.58 -1.22
N ASP A 169 12.61 12.60 -2.09
CA ASP A 169 11.23 12.20 -2.40
C ASP A 169 10.51 11.55 -1.22
N CYS A 170 11.22 10.80 -0.37
CA CYS A 170 10.67 10.17 0.83
C CYS A 170 10.30 11.19 1.93
N ALA A 171 10.80 12.43 1.88
CA ALA A 171 10.37 13.49 2.79
C ALA A 171 8.87 13.81 2.65
N ARG A 172 8.24 13.50 1.50
CA ARG A 172 6.79 13.60 1.31
C ARG A 172 5.99 12.71 2.26
N LEU A 173 6.61 11.63 2.75
CA LEU A 173 5.98 10.73 3.72
C LEU A 173 5.89 11.35 5.12
N ASP A 174 6.74 12.32 5.47
CA ASP A 174 6.71 12.97 6.79
C ASP A 174 5.49 13.86 6.98
N GLY A 175 4.96 14.43 5.89
CA GLY A 175 3.76 15.29 5.93
C GLY A 175 2.43 14.53 5.84
N ALA A 176 2.47 13.21 5.66
CA ALA A 176 1.29 12.40 5.35
C ALA A 176 0.92 11.39 6.46
N ALA A 177 1.79 11.15 7.43
CA ALA A 177 1.60 10.23 8.55
C ALA A 177 0.96 10.93 9.75
#